data_AF-A0A850NK20-F1
#
_entry.id   AF-A0A850NK20-F1
#
_cell.length_a   1.000
_cell.length_b   1.000
_cell.length_c   1.000
_cell.angle_alpha   90.00
_cell.angle_beta   90.00
_cell.angle_gamma   90.00
#
_symmetry.space_group_name_H-M   'P 1'
#
loop_
_entity.id
_entity.type
_entity.pdbx_description
1 polymer ?
#
loop_
_entity_poly.entity_id
_entity_poly.type
_entity_poly.pdbx_seq_one_letter_code
_entity_poly.pdbx_strand_id
1 'polypeptide(L)'
;MPTSYWHILYWHFHIHSSLIEASVLVVKIDNIAEWLAAKTTEINRLVEITSCFKWRRWNSDKSMHVFPCVCPQRENPCASIELYHRVWSVERMLNNEQTCIEAILDHDEVKKGKVTAEHWLKLYSTLFEDVVVLQETFSVTQTKYPERTIEVILPKDEIRHLIYFKELYIDAMQ
;
A
#
# COMPACT_ATOMS: atom_id res chain seq x y z
N MET A 1 13.27 -67.68 -36.90
CA MET A 1 12.73 -67.81 -35.53
C MET A 1 12.47 -66.42 -34.97
N PRO A 2 11.22 -66.05 -34.67
CA PRO A 2 10.95 -65.04 -33.66
C PRO A 2 9.96 -65.57 -32.60
N THR A 3 10.32 -65.39 -31.34
CA THR A 3 9.48 -65.58 -30.15
C THR A 3 9.65 -64.30 -29.32
N SER A 4 8.68 -63.38 -29.31
CA SER A 4 7.58 -63.28 -28.33
C SER A 4 8.06 -63.02 -26.89
N TYR A 5 7.68 -61.89 -26.27
CA TYR A 5 6.70 -61.80 -25.17
C TYR A 5 6.72 -60.39 -24.49
N TRP A 6 5.56 -59.71 -24.56
CA TRP A 6 4.86 -58.88 -23.55
C TRP A 6 5.47 -57.66 -22.82
N HIS A 7 4.67 -56.60 -22.90
CA HIS A 7 4.41 -55.48 -21.97
C HIS A 7 4.99 -55.56 -20.55
N ILE A 8 5.50 -54.42 -20.05
CA ILE A 8 4.97 -53.67 -18.89
C ILE A 8 5.73 -52.33 -18.77
N LEU A 9 4.92 -51.24 -18.77
CA LEU A 9 5.04 -49.95 -18.07
C LEU A 9 6.45 -49.49 -17.63
N TYR A 10 6.80 -48.24 -17.91
CA TYR A 10 6.86 -47.22 -16.86
C TYR A 10 7.06 -45.83 -17.47
N TRP A 11 6.09 -44.99 -17.12
CA TRP A 11 6.02 -43.55 -17.25
C TRP A 11 7.37 -42.84 -17.03
N HIS A 12 7.80 -42.04 -18.01
CA HIS A 12 8.57 -40.83 -17.74
C HIS A 12 7.84 -39.65 -18.35
N PHE A 13 6.77 -39.27 -17.65
CA PHE A 13 6.17 -37.95 -17.78
C PHE A 13 7.22 -36.95 -17.29
N HIS A 14 7.84 -36.24 -18.24
CA HIS A 14 8.59 -35.03 -17.93
C HIS A 14 7.62 -33.94 -17.48
N ILE A 15 7.29 -33.92 -16.19
CA ILE A 15 6.79 -32.71 -15.53
C ILE A 15 7.56 -32.57 -14.21
N HIS A 16 8.68 -31.85 -14.28
CA HIS A 16 9.11 -31.01 -13.16
C HIS A 16 8.87 -29.55 -13.56
N SER A 17 7.59 -29.22 -13.83
CA SER A 17 7.12 -27.87 -13.60
C SER A 17 6.75 -27.82 -12.12
N SER A 18 7.75 -27.60 -11.27
CA SER A 18 7.49 -27.12 -9.93
C SER A 18 6.85 -25.74 -10.11
N LEU A 19 5.51 -25.70 -10.02
CA LEU A 19 4.74 -24.51 -9.76
C LEU A 19 5.33 -23.88 -8.50
N ILE A 20 6.17 -22.88 -8.69
CA ILE A 20 6.64 -22.04 -7.60
C ILE A 20 5.49 -21.09 -7.34
N GLU A 21 4.59 -21.52 -6.45
CA GLU A 21 3.44 -20.73 -6.03
C GLU A 21 3.95 -19.41 -5.44
N ALA A 22 3.57 -18.31 -6.07
CA ALA A 22 3.74 -16.99 -5.48
C ALA A 22 3.03 -16.99 -4.13
N SER A 23 3.77 -16.76 -3.05
CA SER A 23 3.19 -16.78 -1.70
C SER A 23 2.71 -15.39 -1.32
N VAL A 24 1.48 -15.27 -0.85
CA VAL A 24 0.94 -14.03 -0.27
C VAL A 24 1.17 -14.04 1.24
N LEU A 25 1.80 -12.98 1.75
CA LEU A 25 1.93 -12.71 3.17
C LEU A 25 0.96 -11.60 3.55
N VAL A 26 0.05 -11.87 4.48
CA VAL A 26 -0.88 -10.86 5.01
C VAL A 26 -0.33 -10.26 6.30
N VAL A 27 -0.21 -8.94 6.34
CA VAL A 27 0.19 -8.15 7.50
C VAL A 27 -1.00 -7.30 7.95
N LYS A 28 -1.50 -7.55 9.16
CA LYS A 28 -2.51 -6.71 9.79
C LYS A 28 -1.81 -5.73 10.71
N ILE A 29 -2.14 -4.45 10.57
CA ILE A 29 -1.65 -3.39 11.45
C ILE A 29 -2.79 -3.03 12.39
N ASP A 30 -2.57 -3.24 13.70
CA ASP A 30 -3.56 -2.92 14.72
C ASP A 30 -3.44 -1.47 15.20
N ASN A 31 -2.20 -0.96 15.26
CA ASN A 31 -1.90 0.43 15.58
C ASN A 31 -0.80 0.97 14.65
N ILE A 32 -1.10 2.04 13.91
CA ILE A 32 -0.18 2.60 12.90
C ILE A 32 1.11 3.16 13.54
N ALA A 33 0.98 3.98 14.59
CA ALA A 33 2.11 4.65 15.23
C ALA A 33 3.07 3.64 15.90
N GLU A 34 2.53 2.66 16.62
CA GLU A 34 3.32 1.60 17.25
C GLU A 34 4.05 0.74 16.20
N TRP A 35 3.36 0.40 15.11
CA TRP A 35 3.96 -0.37 14.02
C TRP A 35 5.13 0.39 13.38
N LEU A 36 4.98 1.70 13.14
CA LEU A 36 6.05 2.54 12.61
C LEU A 36 7.23 2.65 13.58
N ALA A 37 6.96 2.87 14.86
CA ALA A 37 7.99 2.94 15.89
C ALA A 37 8.81 1.63 15.95
N ALA A 38 8.14 0.47 15.90
CA ALA A 38 8.78 -0.84 15.90
C ALA A 38 9.66 -1.09 14.66
N LYS A 39 9.34 -0.47 13.52
CA LYS A 39 10.06 -0.65 12.26
C LYS A 39 11.12 0.40 11.96
N THR A 40 11.08 1.55 12.62
CA THR A 40 11.95 2.70 12.32
C THR A 40 13.44 2.34 12.24
N THR A 41 13.98 1.66 13.26
CA THR A 41 15.40 1.29 13.32
C THR A 41 15.80 0.35 12.19
N GLU A 42 14.96 -0.64 11.89
CA GLU A 42 15.18 -1.59 10.79
C GLU A 42 15.23 -0.84 9.46
N ILE A 43 14.25 0.03 9.22
CA ILE A 43 14.12 0.78 7.97
C ILE A 43 15.27 1.75 7.74
N ASN A 44 15.70 2.46 8.78
CA ASN A 44 16.89 3.34 8.68
C ASN A 44 18.12 2.55 8.22
N ARG A 45 18.32 1.34 8.73
CA ARG A 45 19.40 0.45 8.27
C ARG A 45 19.20 0.00 6.82
N LEU A 46 17.97 -0.35 6.44
CA LEU A 46 17.66 -0.80 5.08
C LEU A 46 17.91 0.32 4.05
N VAL A 47 17.52 1.55 4.36
CA VAL A 47 17.73 2.74 3.53
C VAL A 47 19.22 2.91 3.17
N GLU A 48 20.11 2.72 4.15
CA GLU A 48 21.56 2.84 3.94
C GLU A 48 22.12 1.74 3.04
N ILE A 49 21.60 0.51 3.10
CA ILE A 49 22.13 -0.60 2.30
C ILE A 49 21.51 -0.68 0.90
N THR A 50 20.36 -0.05 0.65
CA THR A 50 19.75 -0.09 -0.68
C THR A 50 20.61 0.63 -1.70
N SER A 51 20.83 -0.02 -2.84
CA SER A 51 21.57 0.59 -3.95
C SER A 51 20.77 1.71 -4.64
N CYS A 52 19.44 1.70 -4.49
CA CYS A 52 18.61 2.75 -5.03
C CYS A 52 18.61 4.00 -4.14
N PHE A 53 19.19 5.09 -4.64
CA PHE A 53 19.20 6.39 -3.95
C PHE A 53 17.80 6.98 -3.65
N LYS A 54 16.73 6.39 -4.21
CA LYS A 54 15.33 6.78 -3.96
C LYS A 54 15.02 6.86 -2.47
N TRP A 55 15.32 5.81 -1.72
CA TRP A 55 14.93 5.74 -0.31
C TRP A 55 15.81 6.61 0.58
N ARG A 56 17.09 6.78 0.23
CA ARG A 56 17.96 7.76 0.91
C ARG A 56 17.47 9.18 0.70
N ARG A 57 17.08 9.54 -0.53
CA ARG A 57 16.51 10.85 -0.85
C ARG A 57 15.23 11.10 -0.06
N TRP A 58 14.28 10.16 -0.12
CA TRP A 58 13.06 10.24 0.68
C TRP A 58 13.37 10.36 2.18
N ASN A 59 14.32 9.59 2.70
CA ASN A 59 14.66 9.65 4.13
C ASN A 59 15.20 11.03 4.54
N SER A 60 15.87 11.73 3.62
CA SER A 60 16.40 13.08 3.84
C SER A 60 15.35 14.19 3.72
N ASP A 61 14.44 14.11 2.74
CA ASP A 61 13.49 15.19 2.44
C ASP A 61 12.08 14.94 3.00
N LYS A 62 11.78 13.72 3.42
CA LYS A 62 10.47 13.26 3.89
C LYS A 62 9.34 13.67 2.94
N SER A 63 9.59 13.61 1.63
CA SER A 63 8.59 13.86 0.60
C SER A 63 7.42 12.88 0.70
N MET A 64 6.21 13.37 0.48
CA MET A 64 4.98 12.57 0.52
C MET A 64 4.79 11.77 -0.77
N HIS A 65 5.19 12.36 -1.90
CA HIS A 65 5.15 11.71 -3.21
C HIS A 65 6.55 11.23 -3.58
N VAL A 66 6.79 9.94 -3.37
CA VAL A 66 8.02 9.31 -3.82
C VAL A 66 7.82 8.81 -5.25
N PHE A 67 8.68 9.24 -6.18
CA PHE A 67 8.63 8.78 -7.57
C PHE A 67 8.57 7.25 -7.66
N PRO A 68 7.85 6.68 -8.66
CA PRO A 68 7.80 5.24 -8.85
C PRO A 68 9.21 4.65 -8.93
N CYS A 69 9.40 3.48 -8.31
CA CYS A 69 10.70 2.82 -8.32
C CYS A 69 10.93 2.23 -9.72
N VAL A 70 11.83 2.85 -10.50
CA VAL A 70 12.25 2.36 -11.82
C VAL A 70 13.53 1.54 -11.76
N CYS A 71 13.86 1.00 -10.58
CA CYS A 71 15.10 0.27 -10.39
C CYS A 71 15.08 -1.04 -11.20
N PRO A 72 16.06 -1.27 -12.08
CA PRO A 72 16.11 -2.48 -12.91
C PRO A 72 16.26 -3.76 -12.07
N GLN A 73 16.75 -3.62 -10.83
CA GLN A 73 16.77 -4.66 -9.81
C GLN A 73 16.09 -4.10 -8.56
N ARG A 74 14.78 -4.31 -8.42
CA ARG A 74 14.09 -4.03 -7.15
C ARG A 74 14.60 -5.03 -6.11
N GLU A 75 15.37 -4.52 -5.17
CA GLU A 75 15.95 -5.33 -4.09
C GLU A 75 14.88 -5.61 -3.01
N ASN A 76 14.99 -6.73 -2.30
CA ASN A 76 14.06 -7.08 -1.22
C ASN A 76 13.92 -5.99 -0.13
N PRO A 77 15.00 -5.28 0.29
CA PRO A 77 14.88 -4.11 1.15
C PRO A 77 13.94 -3.03 0.63
N CYS A 78 13.87 -2.82 -0.70
CA CYS A 78 13.01 -1.79 -1.29
C CYS A 78 11.53 -2.05 -1.02
N ALA A 79 11.09 -3.31 -1.02
CA ALA A 79 9.70 -3.65 -0.68
C ALA A 79 9.39 -3.36 0.79
N SER A 80 10.34 -3.63 1.69
CA SER A 80 10.15 -3.35 3.13
C SER A 80 10.10 -1.85 3.41
N ILE A 81 10.96 -1.06 2.74
CA ILE A 81 10.96 0.40 2.86
C ILE A 81 9.70 0.99 2.21
N GLU A 82 9.26 0.47 1.06
CA GLU A 82 8.02 0.91 0.43
C GLU A 82 6.79 0.67 1.31
N LEU A 83 6.73 -0.50 1.93
CA LEU A 83 5.69 -0.82 2.89
C LEU A 83 5.70 0.18 4.06
N TYR A 84 6.86 0.40 4.67
CA TYR A 84 7.01 1.39 5.73
C TYR A 84 6.59 2.79 5.28
N HIS A 85 7.03 3.22 4.10
CA HIS A 85 6.68 4.52 3.53
C HIS A 85 5.17 4.67 3.39
N ARG A 86 4.48 3.67 2.85
CA ARG A 86 3.02 3.71 2.67
C ARG A 86 2.30 3.83 4.02
N VAL A 87 2.71 3.08 5.04
CA VAL A 87 2.13 3.20 6.39
C VAL A 87 2.43 4.58 6.99
N TRP A 88 3.65 5.10 6.81
CA TRP A 88 4.03 6.43 7.26
C TRP A 88 3.24 7.54 6.55
N SER A 89 2.91 7.39 5.26
CA SER A 89 2.02 8.32 4.56
C SER A 89 0.62 8.35 5.18
N VAL A 90 0.11 7.20 5.65
CA VAL A 90 -1.18 7.14 6.37
C VAL A 90 -1.09 7.84 7.72
N GLU A 91 -0.03 7.63 8.51
CA GLU A 91 0.21 8.38 9.75
C GLU A 91 0.21 9.89 9.51
N ARG A 92 0.80 10.33 8.39
CA ARG A 92 0.74 11.74 8.03
C ARG A 92 -0.67 12.24 7.71
N MET A 93 -1.47 11.45 6.99
CA MET A 93 -2.87 11.79 6.72
C MET A 93 -3.68 11.87 8.02
N LEU A 94 -3.40 11.00 9.00
CA LEU A 94 -4.05 11.03 10.31
C LEU A 94 -3.83 12.34 11.07
N ASN A 95 -2.74 13.07 10.81
CA ASN A 95 -2.57 14.42 11.39
C ASN A 95 -3.65 15.42 10.92
N ASN A 96 -4.32 15.13 9.80
CA ASN A 96 -5.43 15.93 9.26
C ASN A 96 -6.81 15.37 9.65
N GLU A 97 -6.90 14.36 10.52
CA GLU A 97 -8.16 13.72 10.88
C GLU A 97 -9.22 14.73 11.37
N GLN A 98 -8.80 15.68 12.21
CA GLN A 98 -9.69 16.72 12.72
C GLN A 98 -10.27 17.59 11.59
N THR A 99 -9.46 17.94 10.60
CA THR A 99 -9.92 18.69 9.41
C THR A 99 -10.88 17.86 8.56
N CYS A 100 -10.68 16.54 8.46
CA CYS A 100 -11.64 15.65 7.81
C CYS A 100 -12.98 15.63 8.55
N ILE A 101 -12.97 15.56 9.88
CA ILE A 101 -14.19 15.62 10.70
C ILE A 101 -14.93 16.94 10.46
N GLU A 102 -14.21 18.06 10.43
CA GLU A 102 -14.80 19.38 10.12
C GLU A 102 -15.41 19.41 8.72
N ALA A 103 -14.71 18.89 7.71
CA ALA A 103 -15.20 18.82 6.34
C ALA A 103 -16.48 17.98 6.23
N ILE A 104 -16.54 16.85 6.95
CA ILE A 104 -17.71 15.98 7.03
C ILE A 104 -18.91 16.73 7.63
N LEU A 105 -18.70 17.48 8.71
CA LEU A 105 -19.75 18.25 9.37
C LEU A 105 -20.24 19.41 8.47
N ASP A 106 -19.32 20.12 7.82
CA ASP A 106 -19.65 21.22 6.91
C ASP A 106 -20.43 20.75 5.68
N HIS A 107 -20.19 19.52 5.22
CA HIS A 107 -20.96 18.93 4.13
C HIS A 107 -22.46 18.76 4.49
N ASP A 108 -22.82 18.62 5.76
CA ASP A 108 -24.24 18.61 6.15
C ASP A 108 -24.92 19.96 5.93
N GLU A 109 -24.18 21.07 5.91
CA GLU A 109 -24.71 22.39 5.54
C GLU A 109 -24.94 22.50 4.02
N VAL A 110 -24.17 21.75 3.22
CA VAL A 110 -24.45 21.57 1.77
C VAL A 110 -25.76 20.83 1.56
N LYS A 111 -26.00 19.74 2.30
CA LYS A 111 -27.28 18.99 2.25
C LYS A 111 -28.48 19.86 2.64
N LYS A 112 -28.28 20.84 3.52
CA LYS A 112 -29.32 21.81 3.95
C LYS A 112 -29.49 22.98 2.97
N GLY A 113 -28.73 23.02 1.88
CA GLY A 113 -28.79 24.08 0.85
C GLY A 113 -28.23 25.43 1.31
N LYS A 114 -27.47 25.47 2.40
CA LYS A 114 -26.87 26.71 2.93
C LYS A 114 -25.53 27.06 2.27
N VAL A 115 -24.84 26.04 1.78
CA VAL A 115 -23.56 26.14 1.08
C VAL A 115 -23.68 25.36 -0.23
N THR A 116 -23.06 25.84 -1.31
CA THR A 116 -23.05 25.09 -2.57
C THR A 116 -21.99 23.99 -2.52
N ALA A 117 -22.24 22.86 -3.19
CA ALA A 117 -21.26 21.77 -3.30
C ALA A 117 -19.94 22.27 -3.92
N GLU A 118 -20.00 23.13 -4.93
CA GLU A 118 -18.82 23.74 -5.55
C GLU A 118 -17.94 24.51 -4.55
N HIS A 119 -18.56 25.25 -3.63
CA HIS A 119 -17.82 25.98 -2.60
C HIS A 119 -17.12 25.03 -1.64
N TRP A 120 -17.83 23.99 -1.19
CA TRP A 120 -17.28 22.96 -0.30
C TRP A 120 -16.13 22.18 -0.97
N LEU A 121 -16.29 21.77 -2.22
CA LEU A 121 -15.24 21.10 -3.00
C LEU A 121 -13.99 21.97 -3.09
N LYS A 122 -14.15 23.26 -3.42
CA LYS A 122 -13.03 24.20 -3.49
C LYS A 122 -12.34 24.40 -2.14
N LEU A 123 -13.10 24.42 -1.05
CA LEU A 123 -12.57 24.62 0.29
C LEU A 123 -11.70 23.43 0.74
N TYR A 124 -12.11 22.21 0.40
CA TYR A 124 -11.45 20.98 0.87
C TYR A 124 -10.60 20.26 -0.19
N SER A 125 -10.32 20.89 -1.33
CA SER A 125 -9.57 20.26 -2.42
C SER A 125 -8.17 19.81 -2.01
N THR A 126 -7.43 20.63 -1.25
CA THR A 126 -6.09 20.26 -0.75
C THR A 126 -6.16 19.08 0.22
N LEU A 127 -7.17 19.06 1.09
CA LEU A 127 -7.37 17.93 2.01
C LEU A 127 -7.68 16.65 1.23
N PHE A 128 -8.47 16.74 0.15
CA PHE A 128 -8.76 15.62 -0.73
C PHE A 128 -7.52 15.11 -1.47
N GLU A 129 -6.67 16.00 -1.98
CA GLU A 129 -5.39 15.64 -2.62
C GLU A 129 -4.49 14.81 -1.69
N ASP A 130 -4.50 15.10 -0.39
CA ASP A 130 -3.74 14.34 0.61
C ASP A 130 -4.31 12.94 0.83
N VAL A 131 -5.64 12.77 0.85
CA VAL A 131 -6.28 11.50 1.21
C VAL A 131 -6.69 10.63 0.03
N VAL A 132 -6.71 11.15 -1.21
CA VAL A 132 -7.22 10.41 -2.38
C VAL A 132 -6.47 9.09 -2.60
N VAL A 133 -5.18 9.06 -2.26
CA VAL A 133 -4.31 7.88 -2.40
C VAL A 133 -4.49 6.85 -1.28
N LEU A 134 -5.29 7.14 -0.24
CA LEU A 134 -5.56 6.23 0.86
C LEU A 134 -6.28 4.98 0.37
N GLN A 135 -5.77 3.82 0.78
CA GLN A 135 -6.37 2.51 0.53
C GLN A 135 -6.40 1.74 1.84
N GLU A 136 -7.55 1.18 2.21
CA GLU A 136 -7.70 0.30 3.39
C GLU A 136 -6.79 -0.92 3.34
N THR A 137 -6.54 -1.41 2.13
CA THR A 137 -5.67 -2.54 1.86
C THR A 137 -4.81 -2.23 0.66
N PHE A 138 -3.51 -2.48 0.78
CA PHE A 138 -2.57 -2.30 -0.31
C PHE A 138 -1.54 -3.42 -0.34
N SER A 139 -0.92 -3.63 -1.51
CA SER A 139 0.09 -4.66 -1.69
C SER A 139 1.43 -4.11 -2.12
N VAL A 140 2.49 -4.79 -1.70
CA VAL A 140 3.87 -4.54 -2.10
C VAL A 140 4.52 -5.85 -2.52
N THR A 141 4.98 -5.91 -3.78
CA THR A 141 5.60 -7.11 -4.34
C THR A 141 7.11 -7.14 -4.08
N GLN A 142 7.61 -8.29 -3.62
CA GLN A 142 9.03 -8.65 -3.57
C GLN A 142 9.38 -9.43 -4.84
N THR A 143 10.30 -8.89 -5.63
CA THR A 143 10.65 -9.39 -6.97
C THR A 143 11.73 -10.47 -6.98
N LYS A 144 12.23 -10.93 -5.81
CA LYS A 144 13.23 -12.01 -5.78
C LYS A 144 12.54 -13.36 -5.63
N TYR A 145 12.77 -14.24 -6.60
CA TYR A 145 12.22 -15.59 -6.67
C TYR A 145 12.41 -16.40 -5.37
N PRO A 146 11.35 -17.01 -4.80
CA PRO A 146 9.95 -16.96 -5.27
C PRO A 146 9.33 -15.58 -5.05
N GLU A 147 8.58 -15.09 -6.03
CA GLU A 147 7.83 -13.83 -5.89
C GLU A 147 6.92 -13.90 -4.67
N ARG A 148 6.99 -12.87 -3.83
CA ARG A 148 6.12 -12.74 -2.66
C ARG A 148 5.37 -11.43 -2.71
N THR A 149 4.08 -11.49 -2.51
CA THR A 149 3.25 -10.29 -2.35
C THR A 149 2.97 -10.11 -0.87
N ILE A 150 3.29 -8.92 -0.34
CA ILE A 150 2.90 -8.53 1.01
C ILE A 150 1.63 -7.71 0.88
N GLU A 151 0.52 -8.23 1.39
CA GLU A 151 -0.74 -7.52 1.54
C GLU A 151 -0.80 -6.91 2.94
N VAL A 152 -1.10 -5.62 3.02
CA VAL A 152 -1.21 -4.88 4.27
C VAL A 152 -2.65 -4.45 4.44
N ILE A 153 -3.21 -4.76 5.61
CA ILE A 153 -4.55 -4.33 6.03
C ILE A 153 -4.37 -3.30 7.14
N LEU A 154 -4.88 -2.10 6.90
CA LEU A 154 -4.84 -0.99 7.85
C LEU A 154 -5.97 -1.11 8.89
N PRO A 155 -5.79 -0.52 10.09
CA PRO A 155 -6.80 -0.52 11.13
C PRO A 155 -7.95 0.42 10.76
N LYS A 156 -9.09 -0.16 10.36
CA LYS A 156 -10.26 0.59 9.88
C LYS A 156 -10.71 1.68 10.86
N ASP A 157 -10.65 1.40 12.16
CA ASP A 157 -11.08 2.35 13.18
C ASP A 157 -10.22 3.61 13.23
N GLU A 158 -8.90 3.50 13.02
CA GLU A 158 -8.01 4.67 12.98
C GLU A 158 -8.25 5.53 11.75
N ILE A 159 -8.50 4.91 10.58
CA ILE A 159 -8.62 5.63 9.31
C ILE A 159 -10.06 5.96 8.91
N ARG A 160 -11.05 5.71 9.77
CA ARG A 160 -12.47 5.79 9.41
C ARG A 160 -12.91 7.17 8.90
N HIS A 161 -12.45 8.25 9.52
CA HIS A 161 -12.86 9.60 9.13
C HIS A 161 -12.19 10.02 7.81
N LEU A 162 -10.95 9.58 7.57
CA LEU A 162 -10.25 9.79 6.31
C LEU A 162 -10.98 9.11 5.15
N ILE A 163 -11.39 7.84 5.33
CA ILE A 163 -12.17 7.09 4.34
C ILE A 163 -13.50 7.77 4.08
N TYR A 164 -14.23 8.08 5.15
CA TYR A 164 -15.57 8.67 5.00
C TYR A 164 -15.52 10.05 4.33
N PHE A 165 -14.55 10.89 4.67
CA PHE A 165 -14.34 12.17 3.98
C PHE A 165 -13.99 11.96 2.50
N LYS A 166 -13.11 11.02 2.18
CA LYS A 166 -12.74 10.70 0.79
C LYS A 166 -13.97 10.27 -0.04
N GLU A 167 -14.79 9.38 0.50
CA GLU A 167 -16.02 8.91 -0.16
C GLU A 167 -16.98 10.07 -0.39
N LEU A 168 -17.23 10.87 0.65
CA LEU A 168 -18.10 12.03 0.59
C LEU A 168 -17.65 13.05 -0.47
N TYR A 169 -16.35 13.29 -0.57
CA TYR A 169 -15.79 14.20 -1.57
C TYR A 169 -15.96 13.68 -2.99
N ILE A 170 -15.72 12.38 -3.22
CA ILE A 170 -15.94 11.74 -4.53
C ILE A 170 -17.40 11.81 -4.94
N ASP A 171 -18.33 11.58 -4.00
CA ASP A 171 -19.77 11.66 -4.27
C ASP A 171 -20.21 13.08 -4.61
N ALA A 172 -19.67 14.10 -3.92
CA ALA A 172 -19.97 15.50 -4.19
C ALA A 172 -19.45 16.00 -5.57
N MET A 173 -18.53 15.27 -6.21
CA MET A 173 -18.03 15.58 -7.55
C MET A 173 -18.93 15.05 -8.69
N GLN A 174 -19.89 14.16 -8.40
CA GLN A 174 -20.77 13.52 -9.39
C GLN A 174 -22.02 14.36 -9.69
#